data_AF-A0A9D7VX95-F1
#
_entry.id   AF-A0A9D7VX95-F1
#
_cell.length_a   1.000
_cell.length_b   1.000
_cell.length_c   1.000
_cell.angle_alpha   90.00
_cell.angle_beta   90.00
_cell.angle_gamma   90.00
#
_symmetry.space_group_name_H-M   'P 1'
#
loop_
_entity.id
_entity.type
_entity.pdbx_description
1 polymer ?
#
loop_
_entity_poly.entity_id
_entity_poly.type
_entity_poly.pdbx_seq_one_letter_code
_entity_poly.pdbx_strand_id
1 'polypeptide(L)'
;MHLSDETSQKIIHSCKVIQLIIPVLAISSVVFLGIVFSDFVGPITLNERPNRESLFLAGMAFFTATGVAPYFQRIVLASGEQHNTADQHAVSAAKKIQGVVIAACVVLVLAAYANIAAFRTTKDAVNLLVVGFLLVAILSRIPTQTRFRQQIDEFVGQRMGQTSPNT
;
A
#
# COMPACT_ATOMS: atom_id res chain seq x y z
N MET A 1 -25.66 -11.22 -1.46
CA MET A 1 -25.14 -12.60 -1.45
C MET A 1 -24.61 -12.87 -0.05
N HIS A 2 -25.12 -13.88 0.66
CA HIS A 2 -24.65 -14.17 2.02
C HIS A 2 -23.43 -15.10 1.93
N LEU A 3 -22.25 -14.57 2.26
CA LEU A 3 -21.03 -15.35 2.45
C LEU A 3 -21.13 -16.14 3.76
N SER A 4 -20.48 -17.31 3.82
CA SER A 4 -20.37 -18.08 5.07
C SER A 4 -19.72 -17.25 6.19
N ASP A 5 -20.08 -17.52 7.44
CA ASP A 5 -19.48 -16.89 8.62
C ASP A 5 -17.95 -17.10 8.67
N GLU A 6 -17.48 -18.28 8.25
CA GLU A 6 -16.05 -18.59 8.17
C GLU A 6 -15.32 -17.73 7.12
N THR A 7 -15.97 -17.49 5.97
CA THR A 7 -15.47 -16.61 4.92
C THR A 7 -15.42 -15.16 5.37
N SER A 8 -16.48 -14.70 6.04
CA SER A 8 -16.54 -13.36 6.62
C SER A 8 -15.42 -13.14 7.65
N GLN A 9 -15.12 -14.14 8.49
CA GLN A 9 -14.00 -14.08 9.43
C GLN A 9 -12.65 -13.98 8.72
N LYS A 10 -12.41 -14.78 7.65
CA LYS A 10 -11.16 -14.72 6.87
C LYS A 10 -10.94 -13.36 6.20
N ILE A 11 -12.01 -12.74 5.68
CA ILE A 11 -11.96 -11.39 5.09
C ILE A 11 -11.60 -10.34 6.15
N ILE A 12 -12.26 -10.39 7.31
CA ILE A 12 -11.97 -9.49 8.44
C ILE A 12 -10.52 -9.66 8.89
N HIS A 13 -10.03 -10.90 8.98
CA HIS A 13 -8.64 -11.19 9.34
C HIS A 13 -7.66 -10.55 8.35
N SER A 14 -7.86 -10.71 7.04
CA SER A 14 -7.03 -10.05 6.02
C SER A 14 -7.02 -8.52 6.16
N CYS A 15 -8.16 -7.90 6.44
CA CYS A 15 -8.23 -6.46 6.70
C CYS A 15 -7.43 -6.07 7.95
N LYS A 16 -7.59 -6.81 9.06
CA LYS A 16 -6.84 -6.58 10.30
C LYS A 16 -5.33 -6.69 10.10
N VAL A 17 -4.86 -7.63 9.27
CA VAL A 17 -3.44 -7.75 8.95
C VAL A 17 -2.92 -6.49 8.27
N ILE A 18 -3.66 -5.91 7.31
CA ILE A 18 -3.27 -4.64 6.66
C ILE A 18 -3.26 -3.50 7.69
N GLN A 19 -4.30 -3.42 8.53
CA GLN A 19 -4.42 -2.42 9.59
C GLN A 19 -3.32 -2.52 10.66
N LEU A 20 -2.68 -3.68 10.81
CA LEU A 20 -1.54 -3.86 11.71
C LEU A 20 -0.21 -3.55 11.00
N ILE A 21 0.02 -4.10 9.81
CA ILE A 21 1.31 -4.02 9.13
C ILE A 21 1.60 -2.61 8.63
N ILE A 22 0.61 -1.92 8.03
CA ILE A 22 0.86 -0.59 7.46
C ILE A 22 1.29 0.43 8.53
N PRO A 23 0.63 0.54 9.69
CA PRO A 23 1.12 1.39 10.77
C PRO A 23 2.52 1.02 11.24
N VAL A 24 2.85 -0.26 11.38
CA VAL A 24 4.19 -0.71 11.78
C VAL A 24 5.25 -0.23 10.79
N LEU A 25 4.97 -0.33 9.48
CA LEU A 25 5.84 0.17 8.42
C LEU A 25 6.02 1.71 8.44
N ALA A 26 4.95 2.45 8.72
CA ALA A 26 5.03 3.90 8.87
C ALA A 26 5.85 4.28 10.11
N ILE A 27 5.60 3.62 11.25
CA ILE A 27 6.32 3.84 12.51
C ILE A 27 7.81 3.53 12.34
N SER A 28 8.18 2.43 11.66
CA SER A 28 9.60 2.10 11.46
C SER A 28 10.34 3.20 10.68
N SER A 29 9.68 3.81 9.70
CA SER A 29 10.20 4.95 8.95
C SER A 29 10.38 6.19 9.82
N VAL A 30 9.41 6.48 10.70
CA VAL A 30 9.50 7.60 11.65
C VAL A 30 10.61 7.38 12.68
N VAL A 31 10.76 6.15 13.18
CA VAL A 31 11.85 5.78 14.11
C VAL A 31 13.21 5.98 13.44
N PHE A 32 13.37 5.52 12.19
CA PHE A 32 14.61 5.72 11.45
C PHE A 32 14.91 7.20 11.21
N LEU A 33 13.90 7.99 10.86
CA LEU A 33 14.03 9.44 10.75
C LEU A 33 14.45 10.07 12.09
N GLY A 34 13.88 9.62 13.21
CA GLY A 34 14.26 10.06 14.55
C GLY A 34 15.73 9.79 14.89
N ILE A 35 16.26 8.62 14.53
CA ILE A 35 17.68 8.29 14.67
C ILE A 35 18.56 9.22 13.82
N VAL A 36 18.15 9.51 12.58
CA VAL A 36 18.89 10.44 11.72
C VAL A 36 18.88 11.86 12.30
N PHE A 37 17.78 12.28 12.93
CA PHE A 37 17.70 13.57 13.61
C PHE A 37 18.48 13.62 14.92
N SER A 38 18.57 12.54 15.69
CA SER A 38 19.38 12.54 16.92
C SER A 38 20.86 12.71 16.64
N ASP A 39 21.33 12.20 15.49
CA ASP A 39 22.72 12.34 15.04
C ASP A 39 22.94 13.63 14.21
N PHE A 40 21.90 14.45 14.03
CA PHE A 40 21.96 15.60 13.14
C PHE A 40 22.71 16.77 13.79
N VAL A 41 23.82 17.18 13.16
CA VAL A 41 24.61 18.35 13.57
C VAL A 41 24.72 19.32 12.39
N GLY A 42 24.31 20.57 12.60
CA GLY A 42 24.41 21.67 11.64
C GLY A 42 23.04 22.20 11.17
N PRO A 43 23.02 23.19 10.27
CA PRO A 43 21.77 23.76 9.77
C PRO A 43 21.11 22.84 8.73
N ILE A 44 19.76 22.83 8.74
CA ILE A 44 18.97 22.31 7.62
C ILE A 44 19.02 23.35 6.51
N THR A 45 19.35 22.93 5.29
CA THR A 45 19.44 23.82 4.14
C THR A 45 18.33 23.51 3.14
N LEU A 46 17.97 24.49 2.31
CA LEU A 46 17.33 24.22 1.03
C LEU A 46 18.43 24.27 -0.02
N ASN A 47 18.81 23.12 -0.53
CA ASN A 47 19.87 23.05 -1.52
C ASN A 47 19.29 23.42 -2.90
N GLU A 48 20.00 24.24 -3.68
CA GLU A 48 19.56 24.58 -5.05
C GLU A 48 19.51 23.34 -5.96
N ARG A 49 20.23 22.28 -5.58
CA ARG A 49 20.27 21.00 -6.28
C ARG A 49 20.03 19.86 -5.29
N PRO A 50 18.76 19.51 -5.03
CA PRO A 50 18.44 18.35 -4.22
C PRO A 50 18.98 17.07 -4.85
N ASN A 51 19.18 16.04 -4.03
CA ASN A 51 19.59 14.72 -4.50
C ASN A 51 18.54 14.17 -5.47
N ARG A 52 18.85 14.20 -6.77
CA ARG A 52 17.90 13.85 -7.83
C ARG A 52 17.53 12.37 -7.82
N GLU A 53 18.45 11.50 -7.39
CA GLU A 53 18.24 10.06 -7.39
C GLU A 53 17.20 9.65 -6.34
N SER A 54 17.30 10.21 -5.13
CA SER A 54 16.29 9.95 -4.08
C SER A 54 14.91 10.47 -4.45
N LEU A 55 14.85 11.65 -5.08
CA LEU A 55 13.59 12.23 -5.57
C LEU A 55 12.99 11.42 -6.73
N PHE A 56 13.83 10.95 -7.67
CA PHE A 56 13.39 10.10 -8.75
C PHE A 56 12.85 8.76 -8.23
N LEU A 57 13.54 8.14 -7.28
CA LEU A 57 13.08 6.91 -6.61
C LEU A 57 11.75 7.13 -5.88
N ALA A 58 11.57 8.27 -5.21
CA ALA A 58 10.28 8.63 -4.59
C ALA A 58 9.17 8.77 -5.63
N GLY A 59 9.43 9.44 -6.75
CA GLY A 59 8.47 9.56 -7.86
C GLY A 59 8.08 8.20 -8.44
N MET A 60 9.06 7.35 -8.71
CA MET A 60 8.84 5.99 -9.21
C MET A 60 8.07 5.11 -8.22
N ALA A 61 8.41 5.18 -6.94
CA ALA A 61 7.70 4.46 -5.88
C ALA A 61 6.25 4.93 -5.76
N PHE A 62 6.02 6.24 -5.82
CA PHE A 62 4.67 6.81 -5.78
C PHE A 62 3.85 6.41 -7.01
N PHE A 63 4.44 6.48 -8.21
CA PHE A 63 3.80 6.02 -9.45
C PHE A 63 3.48 4.53 -9.40
N THR A 64 4.41 3.70 -8.94
CA THR A 64 4.20 2.26 -8.81
C THR A 64 3.08 1.96 -7.81
N ALA A 65 3.08 2.61 -6.66
CA ALA A 65 2.08 2.38 -5.62
C ALA A 65 0.69 2.93 -5.95
N THR A 66 0.58 3.90 -6.87
CA THR A 66 -0.68 4.63 -7.15
C THR A 66 -1.24 4.33 -8.53
N GLY A 67 -0.40 4.12 -9.53
CA GLY A 67 -0.80 3.74 -10.89
C GLY A 67 -0.70 2.24 -11.12
N VAL A 68 0.48 1.67 -10.92
CA VAL A 68 0.76 0.27 -11.31
C VAL A 68 0.09 -0.72 -10.38
N ALA A 69 0.17 -0.54 -9.06
CA ALA A 69 -0.36 -1.49 -8.09
C ALA A 69 -1.89 -1.67 -8.20
N PRO A 70 -2.72 -0.61 -8.32
CA PRO A 70 -4.15 -0.79 -8.55
C PRO A 70 -4.48 -1.47 -9.88
N TYR A 71 -3.71 -1.19 -10.93
CA TYR A 71 -3.88 -1.85 -12.22
C TYR A 71 -3.55 -3.35 -12.14
N PHE A 72 -2.42 -3.68 -11.50
CA PHE A 72 -2.01 -5.06 -11.28
C PHE A 72 -3.01 -5.81 -10.38
N GLN A 73 -3.54 -5.16 -9.34
CA GLN A 73 -4.61 -5.69 -8.51
C GLN A 73 -5.82 -6.08 -9.35
N ARG A 74 -6.28 -5.21 -10.27
CA ARG A 74 -7.39 -5.52 -11.19
C ARG A 74 -7.09 -6.73 -12.06
N ILE A 75 -5.89 -6.84 -12.62
CA ILE A 75 -5.49 -8.00 -13.44
C ILE A 75 -5.48 -9.28 -12.60
N VAL A 76 -4.80 -9.27 -11.45
CA VAL A 76 -4.67 -10.46 -10.59
C VAL A 76 -6.02 -10.93 -10.05
N LEU A 77 -6.94 -9.99 -9.81
CA LEU A 77 -8.33 -10.28 -9.47
C LEU A 77 -9.08 -10.86 -10.69
N ALA A 78 -8.89 -10.30 -11.89
CA ALA A 78 -9.50 -10.81 -13.12
C ALA A 78 -9.01 -12.21 -13.52
N SER A 79 -7.82 -12.67 -13.14
CA SER A 79 -7.28 -14.00 -13.50
C SER A 79 -7.78 -15.17 -12.65
N GLY A 80 -8.82 -15.02 -11.82
CA GLY A 80 -9.36 -16.10 -10.97
C GLY A 80 -9.93 -17.29 -11.77
N GLU A 81 -9.64 -18.52 -11.34
CA GLU A 81 -10.13 -19.76 -11.95
C GLU A 81 -11.67 -19.86 -11.91
N GLN A 82 -12.26 -20.31 -13.02
CA GLN A 82 -13.71 -20.34 -13.27
C GLN A 82 -14.48 -21.42 -12.49
N HIS A 83 -13.80 -22.23 -11.68
CA HIS A 83 -14.37 -23.38 -10.96
C HIS A 83 -14.46 -23.22 -9.43
N ASN A 84 -14.18 -22.04 -8.91
CA ASN A 84 -14.22 -21.80 -7.46
C ASN A 84 -15.60 -21.29 -7.01
N THR A 85 -15.99 -21.63 -5.77
CA THR A 85 -17.23 -21.13 -5.17
C THR A 85 -17.13 -19.63 -4.86
N ALA A 86 -18.28 -18.97 -4.69
CA ALA A 86 -18.37 -17.57 -4.24
C ALA A 86 -17.45 -17.26 -3.03
N ASP A 87 -17.45 -18.17 -2.05
CA ASP A 87 -16.63 -18.08 -0.84
C ASP A 87 -15.13 -18.16 -1.13
N GLN A 88 -14.72 -19.10 -2.00
CA GLN A 88 -13.32 -19.23 -2.40
C GLN A 88 -12.83 -18.01 -3.18
N HIS A 89 -13.67 -17.44 -4.06
CA HIS A 89 -13.36 -16.19 -4.76
C HIS A 89 -13.18 -15.02 -3.80
N ALA A 90 -14.05 -14.88 -2.79
CA ALA A 90 -13.98 -13.82 -1.80
C ALA A 90 -12.70 -13.89 -0.96
N VAL A 91 -12.33 -15.08 -0.46
CA VAL A 91 -11.10 -15.28 0.32
C VAL A 91 -9.85 -15.05 -0.54
N SER A 92 -9.84 -15.55 -1.78
CA SER A 92 -8.72 -15.36 -2.72
C SER A 92 -8.53 -13.87 -3.06
N ALA A 93 -9.63 -13.16 -3.32
CA ALA A 93 -9.60 -11.72 -3.54
C ALA A 93 -9.04 -10.97 -2.32
N ALA A 94 -9.51 -11.28 -1.12
CA ALA A 94 -9.04 -10.65 0.11
C ALA A 94 -7.51 -10.79 0.29
N LYS A 95 -6.96 -12.00 0.05
CA LYS A 95 -5.51 -12.25 0.13
C LYS A 95 -4.71 -11.51 -0.95
N LYS A 96 -5.23 -11.47 -2.19
CA LYS A 96 -4.59 -10.75 -3.31
C LYS A 96 -4.54 -9.25 -3.04
N ILE A 97 -5.65 -8.66 -2.61
CA ILE A 97 -5.73 -7.23 -2.24
C ILE A 97 -4.76 -6.95 -1.10
N GLN A 98 -4.77 -7.77 -0.04
CA GLN A 98 -3.82 -7.66 1.07
C GLN A 98 -2.37 -7.67 0.59
N GLY A 99 -1.98 -8.64 -0.24
CA GLY A 99 -0.60 -8.76 -0.74
C GLY A 99 -0.17 -7.55 -1.57
N VAL A 100 -1.01 -7.10 -2.51
CA VAL A 100 -0.69 -5.96 -3.37
C VAL A 100 -0.58 -4.66 -2.58
N VAL A 101 -1.50 -4.42 -1.63
CA VAL A 101 -1.47 -3.22 -0.79
C VAL A 101 -0.23 -3.20 0.09
N ILE A 102 0.13 -4.33 0.73
CA ILE A 102 1.34 -4.42 1.54
C ILE A 102 2.59 -4.20 0.69
N ALA A 103 2.68 -4.84 -0.48
CA ALA A 103 3.82 -4.67 -1.39
C ALA A 103 4.00 -3.22 -1.83
N ALA A 104 2.89 -2.53 -2.19
CA ALA A 104 2.92 -1.11 -2.53
C ALA A 104 3.43 -0.24 -1.37
N CYS A 105 2.98 -0.52 -0.14
CA CYS A 105 3.47 0.19 1.05
C CYS A 105 4.96 -0.08 1.32
N VAL A 106 5.44 -1.31 1.13
CA VAL A 106 6.88 -1.62 1.27
C VAL A 106 7.72 -0.81 0.28
N VAL A 107 7.29 -0.68 -0.98
CA VAL A 107 7.99 0.15 -1.97
C VAL A 107 8.05 1.62 -1.55
N LEU A 108 6.95 2.16 -1.00
CA LEU A 108 6.92 3.53 -0.47
C LEU A 108 7.85 3.71 0.74
N VAL A 109 7.91 2.72 1.64
CA VAL A 109 8.82 2.74 2.80
C VAL A 109 10.28 2.74 2.36
N LEU A 110 10.64 1.90 1.38
CA LEU A 110 12.00 1.87 0.84
C LEU A 110 12.39 3.22 0.23
N ALA A 111 11.47 3.85 -0.49
CA ALA A 111 11.69 5.20 -1.01
C ALA A 111 11.81 6.25 0.11
N ALA A 112 11.03 6.13 1.18
CA ALA A 112 11.15 6.99 2.34
C ALA A 112 12.54 6.83 2.98
N TYR A 113 13.03 5.59 3.16
CA TYR A 113 14.35 5.32 3.71
C TYR A 113 15.47 5.92 2.85
N ALA A 114 15.34 5.81 1.52
CA ALA A 114 16.29 6.42 0.60
C ALA A 114 16.33 7.96 0.73
N ASN A 115 15.16 8.60 0.91
CA ASN A 115 15.08 10.05 1.11
C ASN A 115 15.56 10.47 2.51
N ILE A 116 15.32 9.67 3.55
CA ILE A 116 15.89 9.89 4.89
C ILE A 116 17.43 9.82 4.83
N ALA A 117 17.97 8.82 4.13
CA ALA A 117 19.42 8.68 3.94
C ALA A 117 20.00 9.85 3.11
N ALA A 118 19.31 10.28 2.06
CA ALA A 118 19.70 11.45 1.28
C ALA A 118 19.65 12.74 2.11
N PHE A 119 18.65 12.90 2.99
CA PHE A 119 18.62 14.00 3.94
C PHE A 119 19.83 13.97 4.88
N ARG A 120 20.18 12.80 5.42
CA ARG A 120 21.36 12.66 6.29
C ARG A 120 22.65 13.16 5.63
N THR A 121 22.82 12.90 4.34
CA THR A 121 24.05 13.27 3.60
C THR A 121 24.02 14.72 3.09
N THR A 122 22.87 15.19 2.62
CA THR A 122 22.74 16.50 1.97
C THR A 122 22.23 17.62 2.88
N LYS A 123 21.60 17.26 4.01
CA LYS A 123 20.88 18.14 4.94
C LYS A 123 19.75 18.95 4.29
N ASP A 124 19.26 18.49 3.14
CA ASP A 124 18.29 19.20 2.33
C ASP A 124 16.84 18.90 2.78
N ALA A 125 16.13 19.96 3.17
CA ALA A 125 14.74 19.92 3.61
C ALA A 125 13.78 19.32 2.57
N VAL A 126 14.10 19.38 1.27
CA VAL A 126 13.25 18.80 0.22
C VAL A 126 13.07 17.29 0.42
N ASN A 127 14.12 16.58 0.82
CA ASN A 127 14.04 15.14 1.09
C ASN A 127 13.14 14.84 2.30
N LEU A 128 13.13 15.71 3.32
CA LEU A 128 12.22 15.57 4.47
C LEU A 128 10.76 15.78 4.07
N LEU A 129 10.47 16.78 3.23
CA LEU A 129 9.12 17.00 2.71
C LEU A 129 8.63 15.78 1.93
N VAL A 130 9.48 15.22 1.07
CA VAL A 130 9.17 14.00 0.31
C VAL A 130 8.90 12.83 1.24
N VAL A 131 9.69 12.63 2.29
CA VAL A 131 9.42 11.60 3.32
C VAL A 131 8.05 11.82 3.95
N GLY A 132 7.70 13.06 4.31
CA GLY A 132 6.38 13.39 4.83
C GLY A 132 5.25 12.99 3.86
N PHE A 133 5.38 13.32 2.58
CA PHE A 133 4.41 12.91 1.56
C PHE A 133 4.31 11.39 1.40
N LEU A 134 5.44 10.68 1.41
CA LEU A 134 5.46 9.21 1.34
C LEU A 134 4.81 8.57 2.56
N LEU A 135 5.01 9.11 3.77
CA LEU A 135 4.34 8.64 4.98
C LEU A 135 2.82 8.85 4.92
N VAL A 136 2.36 10.02 4.48
CA VAL A 136 0.93 10.26 4.24
C VAL A 136 0.37 9.29 3.21
N ALA A 137 1.12 9.03 2.14
CA ALA A 137 0.74 8.04 1.13
C ALA A 137 0.62 6.63 1.71
N ILE A 138 1.54 6.20 2.58
CA ILE A 138 1.47 4.91 3.28
C ILE A 138 0.22 4.85 4.17
N LEU A 139 -0.01 5.86 5.00
CA LEU A 139 -1.14 5.88 5.95
C LEU A 139 -2.51 5.94 5.25
N SER A 140 -2.60 6.65 4.13
CA SER A 140 -3.84 6.73 3.33
C SER A 140 -4.31 5.38 2.76
N ARG A 141 -3.43 4.37 2.74
CA ARG A 141 -3.71 3.03 2.23
C ARG A 141 -4.28 2.09 3.29
N ILE A 142 -4.43 2.53 4.54
CA ILE A 142 -5.09 1.74 5.60
C ILE A 142 -6.58 1.67 5.29
N PRO A 143 -7.14 0.49 4.93
CA PRO A 143 -8.54 0.38 4.63
C PRO A 143 -9.37 0.31 5.91
N THR A 144 -10.59 0.85 5.87
CA THR A 144 -11.61 0.51 6.87
C THR A 144 -12.18 -0.87 6.56
N GLN A 145 -12.66 -1.59 7.57
CA GLN A 145 -13.28 -2.91 7.38
C GLN A 145 -14.45 -2.84 6.39
N THR A 146 -15.25 -1.77 6.44
CA THR A 146 -16.36 -1.52 5.52
C THR A 146 -15.89 -1.36 4.07
N ARG A 147 -14.89 -0.51 3.80
CA ARG A 147 -14.38 -0.31 2.44
C ARG A 147 -13.71 -1.56 1.88
N PHE A 148 -12.97 -2.29 2.73
CA PHE A 148 -12.33 -3.53 2.32
C PHE A 148 -13.37 -4.59 1.94
N ARG A 149 -14.44 -4.71 2.74
CA ARG A 149 -15.55 -5.62 2.45
C ARG A 149 -16.30 -5.23 1.18
N GLN A 150 -16.60 -3.94 0.99
CA GLN A 150 -17.22 -3.43 -0.24
C GLN A 150 -16.41 -3.77 -1.49
N GLN A 151 -15.07 -3.63 -1.47
CA GLN A 151 -14.22 -3.99 -2.60
C GLN A 151 -14.28 -5.49 -2.95
N ILE A 152 -14.40 -6.35 -1.94
CA ILE A 152 -14.53 -7.80 -2.16
C ILE A 152 -15.92 -8.12 -2.67
N ASP A 153 -16.97 -7.55 -2.07
CA ASP A 153 -18.36 -7.77 -2.49
C ASP A 153 -18.60 -7.29 -3.93
N GLU A 154 -18.03 -6.15 -4.33
CA GLU A 154 -18.05 -5.67 -5.72
C GLU A 154 -17.35 -6.65 -6.68
N PHE A 155 -16.17 -7.15 -6.30
CA PHE A 155 -15.42 -8.11 -7.12
C PHE A 155 -16.18 -9.43 -7.29
N VAL A 156 -16.72 -9.96 -6.19
CA VAL A 156 -17.50 -11.20 -6.12
C VAL A 156 -18.80 -11.05 -6.92
N GLY A 157 -19.48 -9.90 -6.79
CA GLY A 157 -20.68 -9.56 -7.54
C GLY A 157 -20.43 -9.43 -9.05
N GLN A 158 -19.32 -8.80 -9.47
CA GLN A 158 -18.95 -8.72 -10.89
C GLN A 158 -18.67 -10.10 -11.49
N ARG A 159 -17.98 -10.97 -10.76
CA ARG A 159 -17.67 -12.33 -11.21
C ARG A 159 -18.91 -13.21 -11.35
N MET A 160 -19.86 -13.10 -10.42
CA MET A 160 -21.09 -13.91 -10.46
C MET A 160 -22.20 -13.33 -11.34
N GLY A 161 -22.22 -12.01 -11.53
CA GLY A 161 -23.11 -11.35 -12.50
C GLY A 161 -22.75 -11.69 -13.96
N GLN A 162 -21.48 -11.94 -14.27
CA GLN A 162 -21.03 -12.40 -15.59
C GLN A 162 -21.39 -13.86 -15.90
N THR A 163 -21.90 -14.63 -14.94
CA THR A 163 -22.35 -16.03 -15.13
C THR A 163 -23.86 -16.19 -15.36
N SER A 164 -24.65 -15.11 -15.49
CA SER A 164 -26.00 -15.23 -16.05
C SER A 164 -25.92 -15.35 -17.57
N PRO A 165 -26.28 -16.50 -18.18
CA PRO A 165 -26.38 -16.59 -19.61
C PRO A 165 -27.57 -15.73 -20.05
N ASN A 166 -27.36 -14.95 -21.12
CA ASN A 166 -28.46 -14.58 -21.99
C ASN A 166 -29.10 -15.89 -22.49
N THR A 167 -30.23 -16.27 -21.92
CA THR A 167 -31.22 -17.18 -22.50
C THR A 167 -32.59 -16.66 -22.14
#